data_AF-A0A535XNR7-F1
#
_entry.id   AF-A0A535XNR7-F1
#
_cell.length_a   1.000
_cell.length_b   1.000
_cell.length_c   1.000
_cell.angle_alpha   90.00
_cell.angle_beta   90.00
_cell.angle_gamma   90.00
#
_symmetry.space_group_name_H-M   'P 1'
#
loop_
_entity.id
_entity.type
_entity.pdbx_description
1 polymer ?
#
loop_
_entity_poly.entity_id
_entity_poly.type
_entity_poly.pdbx_seq_one_letter_code
_entity_poly.pdbx_strand_id
1 'polypeptide(L)'
;MKALAVFAASAVVLAACSGGNNGASASGGGSSNVTLTIAAVQGVEDTGLKALAPMYTAKTGVKINIVEAPYADLYTKLVNAFQANDSTYDLAMMDDPWMPKFGTMGALSSLEPLGIQKDTDVAQVVWDVGTWPPPRGPVPPSEKAKQQQLLGVTIVGNVEMFMWRKDITPNGPASYDEVLANAKAQNKSNFAGYIIRGKATNPVVADFLPILWSFGGDVFDENWNVVFDNAQSLAAVKFLVNDLKAVAQADPASSDAAERDKAMATGQGYQSSTWPGEINTAVLGPGTTVKDKVGFEPIPKGPSGNGVGMMGNWMLGIPKASKNQQAAADFINWMLQKDTQMT
;
A
#
# COMPACT_ATOMS: atom_id res chain seq x y z
N MET A 1 -0.18 82.96 26.11
CA MET A 1 -0.46 81.50 26.09
C MET A 1 0.58 80.85 27.00
N LYS A 2 0.40 80.81 28.34
CA LYS A 2 -0.19 79.72 29.16
C LYS A 2 0.21 78.33 28.65
N ALA A 3 0.82 77.39 29.37
CA ALA A 3 1.49 77.33 30.67
C ALA A 3 2.28 75.99 30.72
N LEU A 4 3.27 75.89 31.61
CA LEU A 4 3.91 74.65 32.10
C LEU A 4 2.90 73.57 32.52
N ALA A 5 3.27 72.28 32.45
CA ALA A 5 3.52 71.41 33.62
C ALA A 5 3.27 69.89 33.40
N VAL A 6 4.24 69.09 33.89
CA VAL A 6 4.10 67.85 34.70
C VAL A 6 4.01 66.46 34.03
N PHE A 7 4.95 65.64 34.51
CA PHE A 7 5.13 64.18 34.48
C PHE A 7 3.95 63.39 35.09
N ALA A 8 3.67 62.18 34.59
CA ALA A 8 3.15 61.08 35.40
C ALA A 8 3.44 59.71 34.77
N ALA A 9 4.31 58.95 35.44
CA ALA A 9 4.45 57.50 35.31
C ALA A 9 3.50 56.82 36.30
N SER A 10 2.80 55.76 35.90
CA SER A 10 2.05 54.79 36.73
C SER A 10 1.40 53.75 35.80
N ALA A 11 1.24 52.47 36.09
CA ALA A 11 1.73 51.60 37.16
C ALA A 11 1.46 50.16 36.68
N VAL A 12 2.38 49.24 36.99
CA VAL A 12 2.21 47.79 36.86
C VAL A 12 1.22 47.34 37.93
N VAL A 13 0.21 46.55 37.55
CA VAL A 13 -0.64 45.82 38.51
C VAL A 13 -0.40 44.33 38.30
N LEU A 14 0.40 43.76 39.21
CA LEU A 14 0.35 42.34 39.52
C LEU A 14 -0.94 42.08 40.33
N ALA A 15 -1.80 41.18 39.85
CA ALA A 15 -2.82 40.55 40.66
C ALA A 15 -2.45 39.08 40.84
N ALA A 16 -1.88 38.78 42.01
CA ALA A 16 -1.82 37.43 42.55
C ALA A 16 -3.08 37.18 43.37
N CYS A 17 -3.84 36.14 43.01
CA CYS A 17 -4.79 35.50 43.92
C CYS A 17 -4.54 33.99 43.89
N SER A 18 -4.07 33.51 45.03
CA SER A 18 -3.98 32.12 45.46
C SER A 18 -5.35 31.46 45.60
N GLY A 19 -5.44 30.14 45.37
CA GLY A 19 -6.51 29.31 45.90
C GLY A 19 -6.85 28.13 44.99
N GLY A 20 -6.20 26.99 45.22
CA GLY A 20 -6.51 25.75 44.50
C GLY A 20 -7.86 25.16 44.89
N ASN A 21 -8.56 24.58 43.91
CA ASN A 21 -9.30 23.35 44.11
C ASN A 21 -9.46 22.61 42.77
N ASN A 22 -9.18 21.31 42.79
CA ASN A 22 -9.34 20.39 41.68
C ASN A 22 -10.81 20.37 41.21
N GLY A 23 -11.02 20.67 39.93
CA GLY A 23 -12.26 20.48 39.23
C GLY A 23 -11.95 20.37 37.75
N ALA A 24 -12.18 19.20 37.17
CA ALA A 24 -11.83 18.84 35.80
C ALA A 24 -12.30 19.91 34.81
N SER A 25 -11.35 20.60 34.18
CA SER A 25 -11.60 21.31 32.93
C SER A 25 -11.86 20.26 31.86
N ALA A 26 -13.14 19.98 31.62
CA ALA A 26 -13.60 19.54 30.32
C ALA A 26 -13.22 20.62 29.31
N SER A 27 -12.07 20.45 28.66
CA SER A 27 -11.69 21.24 27.51
C SER A 27 -12.58 20.83 26.34
N GLY A 28 -13.79 21.38 26.30
CA GLY A 28 -14.49 21.65 25.06
C GLY A 28 -13.64 22.65 24.26
N GLY A 29 -12.64 22.13 23.56
CA GLY A 29 -11.79 22.87 22.63
C GLY A 29 -12.40 22.79 21.23
N GLY A 30 -12.71 23.95 20.67
CA GLY A 30 -13.52 24.13 19.47
C GLY A 30 -13.20 23.20 18.31
N SER A 31 -14.26 22.75 17.66
CA SER A 31 -14.29 22.26 16.28
C SER A 31 -13.63 23.29 15.35
N SER A 32 -12.31 23.20 15.20
CA SER A 32 -11.68 23.64 13.96
C SER A 32 -12.28 22.77 12.86
N ASN A 33 -12.76 23.40 11.78
CA ASN A 33 -13.23 22.72 10.58
C ASN A 33 -12.02 22.07 9.86
N VAL A 34 -11.35 21.12 10.50
CA VAL A 34 -10.21 20.41 9.92
C VAL A 34 -10.72 19.52 8.81
N THR A 35 -10.13 19.66 7.63
CA THR A 35 -10.30 18.73 6.52
C THR A 35 -8.95 18.12 6.24
N LEU A 36 -8.83 16.80 6.40
CA LEU A 36 -7.65 16.04 6.01
C LEU A 36 -7.77 15.63 4.55
N THR A 37 -6.80 16.00 3.73
CA THR A 37 -6.73 15.57 2.33
C THR A 37 -5.78 14.38 2.19
N ILE A 38 -6.30 13.27 1.68
CA ILE A 38 -5.57 12.02 1.48
C ILE A 38 -5.36 11.81 -0.02
N ALA A 39 -4.12 11.73 -0.49
CA ALA A 39 -3.84 11.22 -1.83
C ALA A 39 -3.89 9.69 -1.80
N ALA A 40 -4.77 9.08 -2.59
CA ALA A 40 -5.01 7.63 -2.59
C ALA A 40 -4.98 7.03 -4.00
N VAL A 41 -4.66 5.73 -4.09
CA VAL A 41 -4.72 5.01 -5.36
C VAL A 41 -6.18 4.73 -5.67
N GLN A 42 -6.59 5.02 -6.90
CA GLN A 42 -7.91 4.63 -7.37
C GLN A 42 -7.93 3.11 -7.58
N GLY A 43 -8.69 2.38 -6.77
CA GLY A 43 -8.70 0.91 -6.86
C GLY A 43 -9.45 0.23 -5.73
N VAL A 44 -9.13 -1.04 -5.52
CA VAL A 44 -9.68 -1.81 -4.40
C VAL A 44 -9.07 -1.37 -3.07
N GLU A 45 -7.87 -0.80 -3.12
CA GLU A 45 -7.05 -0.52 -1.95
C GLU A 45 -7.52 0.69 -1.15
N ASP A 46 -8.25 1.62 -1.78
CA ASP A 46 -8.84 2.77 -1.08
C ASP A 46 -10.29 2.51 -0.60
N THR A 47 -10.84 1.31 -0.83
CA THR A 47 -12.19 0.93 -0.41
C THR A 47 -12.37 1.07 1.10
N GLY A 48 -11.37 0.62 1.88
CA GLY A 48 -11.37 0.78 3.33
C GLY A 48 -11.35 2.25 3.76
N LEU A 49 -10.51 3.08 3.12
CA LEU A 49 -10.46 4.52 3.40
C LEU A 49 -11.80 5.20 3.14
N LYS A 50 -12.46 4.87 2.03
CA LYS A 50 -13.78 5.39 1.66
C LYS A 50 -14.88 4.98 2.64
N ALA A 51 -14.84 3.75 3.15
CA ALA A 51 -15.78 3.28 4.16
C ALA A 51 -15.56 3.98 5.52
N LEU A 52 -14.30 4.18 5.90
CA LEU A 52 -13.92 4.76 7.20
C LEU A 52 -14.07 6.29 7.25
N ALA A 53 -13.89 6.99 6.12
CA ALA A 53 -13.99 8.44 6.03
C ALA A 53 -15.29 9.03 6.65
N PRO A 54 -16.50 8.62 6.25
CA PRO A 54 -17.74 9.14 6.84
C PRO A 54 -17.89 8.77 8.32
N MET A 55 -17.40 7.61 8.74
CA MET A 55 -17.45 7.18 10.14
C MET A 55 -16.57 8.07 11.03
N TYR A 56 -15.36 8.38 10.57
CA TYR A 56 -14.46 9.27 11.30
C TYR A 56 -15.03 10.68 11.39
N THR A 57 -15.59 11.20 10.29
CA THR A 57 -16.25 12.51 10.28
C THR A 57 -17.44 12.57 11.23
N ALA A 58 -18.28 11.53 11.26
CA ALA A 58 -19.41 11.46 12.19
C ALA A 58 -18.95 11.42 13.66
N LYS A 59 -17.84 10.73 13.94
CA LYS A 59 -17.30 10.56 15.30
C LYS A 59 -16.57 11.80 15.82
N THR A 60 -15.84 12.52 14.96
CA THR A 60 -14.88 13.55 15.39
C THR A 60 -15.20 14.95 14.87
N GLY A 61 -16.03 15.07 13.84
CA GLY A 61 -16.24 16.32 13.09
C GLY A 61 -15.12 16.65 12.08
N VAL A 62 -14.02 15.90 12.05
CA VAL A 62 -12.93 16.09 11.07
C VAL A 62 -13.37 15.53 9.72
N LYS A 63 -13.31 16.36 8.68
CA LYS A 63 -13.67 15.93 7.32
C LYS A 63 -12.51 15.20 6.67
N ILE A 64 -12.80 14.13 5.93
CA ILE A 64 -11.81 13.42 5.12
C ILE A 64 -12.13 13.68 3.65
N ASN A 65 -11.15 14.18 2.90
CA ASN A 65 -11.21 14.37 1.45
C ASN A 65 -10.22 13.41 0.78
N ILE A 66 -10.71 12.42 0.03
CA ILE A 66 -9.87 11.46 -0.67
C ILE A 66 -9.69 11.94 -2.11
N VAL A 67 -8.44 12.20 -2.50
CA VAL A 67 -8.05 12.58 -3.86
C VAL A 67 -7.44 11.35 -4.53
N GLU A 68 -8.25 10.69 -5.33
CA GLU A 68 -7.87 9.49 -6.05
C GLU A 68 -7.06 9.80 -7.31
N ALA A 69 -6.12 8.92 -7.64
CA ALA A 69 -5.44 8.92 -8.92
C ALA A 69 -5.06 7.48 -9.34
N PRO A 70 -5.01 7.17 -10.64
CA PRO A 70 -4.42 5.93 -11.13
C PRO A 70 -2.99 5.74 -10.61
N TYR A 71 -2.53 4.50 -10.43
CA TYR A 71 -1.23 4.16 -9.83
C TYR A 71 -0.04 5.03 -10.30
N ALA A 72 0.15 5.15 -11.63
CA ALA A 72 1.26 5.92 -12.20
C ALA A 72 1.13 7.44 -11.96
N ASP A 73 -0.11 7.94 -11.99
CA ASP A 73 -0.42 9.36 -11.76
C ASP A 73 -0.28 9.71 -10.28
N LEU A 74 -0.71 8.82 -9.37
CA LEU A 74 -0.52 8.97 -7.93
C LEU A 74 0.98 9.08 -7.60
N TYR A 75 1.78 8.14 -8.11
CA TYR A 75 3.23 8.16 -7.94
C TYR A 75 3.83 9.50 -8.39
N THR A 76 3.48 9.95 -9.59
CA THR A 76 3.98 11.21 -10.16
C THR A 76 3.55 12.41 -9.32
N LYS A 77 2.29 12.47 -8.88
CA LYS A 77 1.76 13.54 -8.02
C LYS A 77 2.50 13.59 -6.68
N LEU A 78 2.70 12.45 -6.03
CA LEU A 78 3.39 12.37 -4.73
C LEU A 78 4.86 12.76 -4.85
N VAL A 79 5.58 12.28 -5.88
CA VAL A 79 6.96 12.70 -6.16
C VAL A 79 7.05 14.22 -6.28
N ASN A 80 6.18 14.83 -7.08
CA ASN A 80 6.18 16.28 -7.29
C ASN A 80 5.86 17.04 -5.99
N ALA A 81 4.83 16.60 -5.25
CA ALA A 81 4.46 17.22 -3.98
C ALA A 81 5.60 17.16 -2.95
N PHE A 82 6.27 16.03 -2.84
CA PHE A 82 7.39 15.84 -1.91
C PHE A 82 8.62 16.66 -2.33
N GLN A 83 8.93 16.75 -3.62
CA GLN A 83 10.02 17.60 -4.12
C GLN A 83 9.75 19.09 -3.90
N ALA A 84 8.50 19.52 -4.06
CA ALA A 84 8.10 20.91 -3.87
C ALA A 84 7.89 21.29 -2.39
N ASN A 85 7.97 20.34 -1.45
CA ASN A 85 7.54 20.50 -0.06
C ASN A 85 6.12 21.10 0.04
N ASP A 86 5.24 20.59 -0.81
CA ASP A 86 3.89 21.08 -1.01
C ASP A 86 2.95 20.52 0.07
N SER A 87 2.08 21.38 0.63
CA SER A 87 1.18 21.03 1.73
C SER A 87 -0.24 20.67 1.28
N THR A 88 -0.44 20.29 0.02
CA THR A 88 -1.76 19.91 -0.53
C THR A 88 -2.30 18.64 0.12
N TYR A 89 -1.43 17.72 0.51
CA TYR A 89 -1.82 16.45 1.12
C TYR A 89 -1.43 16.39 2.60
N ASP A 90 -2.39 16.03 3.44
CA ASP A 90 -2.16 15.75 4.86
C ASP A 90 -1.69 14.31 5.07
N LEU A 91 -2.15 13.39 4.22
CA LEU A 91 -1.79 11.97 4.22
C LEU A 91 -1.51 11.52 2.78
N ALA A 92 -0.54 10.63 2.62
CA ALA A 92 -0.18 10.02 1.36
C ALA A 92 -0.30 8.50 1.48
N MET A 93 -1.14 7.90 0.64
CA MET A 93 -1.16 6.47 0.43
C MET A 93 0.00 6.10 -0.50
N MET A 94 0.83 5.14 -0.09
CA MET A 94 2.10 4.82 -0.74
C MET A 94 2.24 3.31 -0.89
N ASP A 95 2.62 2.87 -2.08
CA ASP A 95 2.98 1.48 -2.34
C ASP A 95 4.37 1.17 -1.74
N ASP A 96 4.59 -0.05 -1.30
CA ASP A 96 5.86 -0.47 -0.70
C ASP A 96 7.11 -0.36 -1.59
N PRO A 97 7.11 -0.61 -2.91
CA PRO A 97 8.26 -0.33 -3.77
C PRO A 97 8.62 1.16 -3.86
N TRP A 98 7.76 2.07 -3.38
CA TRP A 98 8.07 3.51 -3.40
C TRP A 98 8.88 3.95 -2.19
N MET A 99 8.90 3.15 -1.12
CA MET A 99 9.57 3.48 0.14
C MET A 99 11.05 3.80 -0.01
N PRO A 100 11.84 3.09 -0.84
CA PRO A 100 13.24 3.46 -1.03
C PRO A 100 13.43 4.88 -1.55
N LYS A 101 12.58 5.33 -2.48
CA LYS A 101 12.63 6.70 -2.98
C LYS A 101 12.09 7.68 -1.94
N PHE A 102 10.89 7.43 -1.42
CA PHE A 102 10.20 8.38 -0.54
C PHE A 102 10.87 8.55 0.82
N GLY A 103 11.38 7.46 1.40
CA GLY A 103 12.21 7.49 2.60
C GLY A 103 13.51 8.27 2.38
N THR A 104 14.18 8.08 1.23
CA THR A 104 15.41 8.81 0.89
C THR A 104 15.17 10.30 0.63
N MET A 105 14.01 10.67 0.09
CA MET A 105 13.62 12.08 -0.11
C MET A 105 13.50 12.85 1.22
N GLY A 106 13.29 12.15 2.34
CA GLY A 106 13.19 12.77 3.66
C GLY A 106 11.95 13.65 3.83
N ALA A 107 10.94 13.47 2.98
CA ALA A 107 9.73 14.30 2.90
C ALA A 107 8.58 13.78 3.79
N LEU A 108 8.73 12.63 4.45
CA LEU A 108 7.73 12.02 5.33
C LEU A 108 8.10 12.24 6.81
N SER A 109 7.10 12.49 7.65
CA SER A 109 7.26 12.60 9.09
C SER A 109 7.48 11.23 9.74
N SER A 110 8.32 11.17 10.76
CA SER A 110 8.36 10.01 11.65
C SER A 110 7.05 9.95 12.44
N LEU A 111 6.43 8.78 12.46
CA LEU A 111 5.09 8.57 13.02
C LEU A 111 5.12 8.29 14.53
N GLU A 112 6.21 7.71 15.05
CA GLU A 112 6.35 7.39 16.47
C GLU A 112 6.27 8.65 17.36
N PRO A 113 6.95 9.78 17.06
CA PRO A 113 6.81 11.01 17.82
C PRO A 113 5.42 11.66 17.75
N LEU A 114 4.60 11.32 16.75
CA LEU A 114 3.21 11.77 16.61
C LEU A 114 2.22 10.89 17.38
N GLY A 115 2.72 9.89 18.11
CA GLY A 115 1.93 9.02 18.96
C GLY A 115 1.46 7.72 18.30
N ILE A 116 1.95 7.39 17.10
CA ILE A 116 1.69 6.06 16.51
C ILE A 116 2.55 5.03 17.25
N GLN A 117 1.90 4.02 17.83
CA GLN A 117 2.57 2.92 18.54
C GLN A 117 2.43 1.63 17.74
N LYS A 118 3.50 0.84 17.72
CA LYS A 118 3.48 -0.49 17.10
C LYS A 118 2.66 -1.43 17.99
N ASP A 119 1.63 -2.02 17.40
CA ASP A 119 0.87 -3.11 18.02
C ASP A 119 1.70 -4.40 17.94
N THR A 120 1.93 -5.03 19.09
CA THR A 120 2.71 -6.27 19.22
C THR A 120 1.93 -7.50 18.75
N ASP A 121 0.60 -7.41 18.64
CA ASP A 121 -0.24 -8.47 18.08
C ASP A 121 -0.17 -8.50 16.54
N VAL A 122 0.34 -7.43 15.93
CA VAL A 122 0.55 -7.32 14.47
C VAL A 122 1.94 -7.83 14.10
N ALA A 123 2.01 -8.64 13.04
CA ALA A 123 3.26 -9.20 12.56
C ALA A 123 4.29 -8.11 12.25
N GLN A 124 5.51 -8.26 12.77
CA GLN A 124 6.59 -7.26 12.66
C GLN A 124 6.84 -6.79 11.22
N VAL A 125 6.69 -7.67 10.22
CA VAL A 125 6.85 -7.33 8.81
C VAL A 125 5.96 -6.18 8.35
N VAL A 126 4.76 -6.04 8.92
CA VAL A 126 3.81 -4.98 8.59
C VAL A 126 4.35 -3.59 8.97
N TRP A 127 5.11 -3.51 10.05
CA TRP A 127 5.79 -2.30 10.51
C TRP A 127 7.11 -2.05 9.77
N ASP A 128 7.82 -3.13 9.43
CA ASP A 128 9.11 -3.04 8.75
C ASP A 128 8.99 -2.41 7.36
N VAL A 129 7.92 -2.73 6.63
CA VAL A 129 7.66 -2.20 5.28
C VAL A 129 7.52 -0.67 5.29
N GLY A 130 6.92 -0.11 6.34
CA GLY A 130 6.79 1.34 6.53
C GLY A 130 7.98 2.02 7.21
N THR A 131 9.03 1.28 7.55
CA THR A 131 10.20 1.80 8.26
C THR A 131 11.34 2.09 7.29
N TRP A 132 11.95 3.28 7.39
CA TRP A 132 13.11 3.66 6.58
C TRP A 132 14.24 4.26 7.42
N PRO A 133 15.52 3.91 7.19
CA PRO A 133 16.00 2.79 6.34
C PRO A 133 15.37 1.44 6.74
N PRO A 134 15.32 0.42 5.85
CA PRO A 134 14.57 -0.78 6.12
C PRO A 134 15.24 -1.59 7.25
N PRO A 135 14.47 -2.16 8.19
CA PRO A 135 15.03 -2.88 9.34
C PRO A 135 15.48 -4.30 9.00
N ARG A 136 15.03 -4.84 7.86
CA ARG A 136 15.42 -6.14 7.34
C ARG A 136 15.74 -6.05 5.85
N GLY A 137 16.52 -7.01 5.39
CA GLY A 137 16.97 -7.06 4.01
C GLY A 137 18.11 -6.07 3.72
N PRO A 138 18.47 -5.91 2.44
CA PRO A 138 19.60 -5.10 2.05
C PRO A 138 19.25 -3.61 2.27
N VAL A 139 20.15 -2.85 2.91
CA VAL A 139 20.01 -1.39 3.16
C VAL A 139 20.92 -0.61 2.21
N PRO A 140 20.41 0.36 1.42
CA PRO A 140 21.24 1.08 0.46
C PRO A 140 22.43 1.77 1.16
N PRO A 141 23.63 1.82 0.55
CA PRO A 141 24.81 2.40 1.19
C PRO A 141 24.61 3.83 1.73
N SER A 142 23.83 4.67 1.02
CA SER A 142 23.52 6.05 1.46
C SER A 142 22.67 6.14 2.73
N GLU A 143 22.02 5.05 3.10
CA GLU A 143 21.05 4.99 4.19
C GLU A 143 21.60 4.27 5.42
N LYS A 144 22.69 3.49 5.30
CA LYS A 144 23.24 2.63 6.38
C LYS A 144 23.54 3.34 7.69
N ALA A 145 23.91 4.62 7.65
CA ALA A 145 24.25 5.41 8.83
C ALA A 145 23.06 6.19 9.42
N LYS A 146 21.88 6.15 8.79
CA LYS A 146 20.70 6.91 9.22
C LYS A 146 19.90 6.09 10.24
N GLN A 147 19.26 6.80 11.17
CA GLN A 147 18.35 6.19 12.14
C GLN A 147 17.07 5.72 11.44
N GLN A 148 16.62 4.52 11.79
CA GLN A 148 15.34 3.96 11.33
C GLN A 148 14.17 4.76 11.92
N GLN A 149 13.19 5.04 11.07
CA GLN A 149 11.98 5.77 11.43
C GLN A 149 10.78 5.10 10.79
N LEU A 150 9.69 4.93 11.53
CA LEU A 150 8.41 4.54 10.96
C LEU A 150 7.84 5.73 10.19
N LEU A 151 7.78 5.64 8.86
CA LEU A 151 7.33 6.71 7.96
C LEU A 151 5.96 6.43 7.33
N GLY A 152 5.50 5.18 7.38
CA GLY A 152 4.19 4.76 6.93
C GLY A 152 3.65 3.62 7.78
N VAL A 153 2.33 3.48 7.84
CA VAL A 153 1.68 2.30 8.43
C VAL A 153 0.89 1.58 7.36
N THR A 154 1.09 0.26 7.25
CA THR A 154 0.35 -0.58 6.31
C THR A 154 -1.14 -0.55 6.63
N ILE A 155 -1.95 -0.18 5.64
CA ILE A 155 -3.42 -0.15 5.72
C ILE A 155 -4.06 -1.20 4.79
N VAL A 156 -3.30 -1.70 3.81
CA VAL A 156 -3.66 -2.87 3.00
C VAL A 156 -2.42 -3.75 2.93
N GLY A 157 -2.47 -4.93 3.54
CA GLY A 157 -1.39 -5.90 3.51
C GLY A 157 -1.74 -7.09 2.63
N ASN A 158 -0.92 -7.36 1.61
CA ASN A 158 -1.11 -8.49 0.71
C ASN A 158 0.14 -9.37 0.64
N VAL A 159 -0.10 -10.67 0.52
CA VAL A 159 0.88 -11.63 -0.02
C VAL A 159 0.20 -12.30 -1.20
N GLU A 160 0.86 -12.28 -2.35
CA GLU A 160 0.28 -12.76 -3.59
C GLU A 160 -0.07 -14.24 -3.49
N MET A 161 -1.26 -14.56 -4.00
CA MET A 161 -1.83 -15.90 -4.04
C MET A 161 -2.01 -16.33 -5.48
N PHE A 162 -2.29 -17.60 -5.68
CA PHE A 162 -2.68 -18.15 -6.96
C PHE A 162 -4.17 -18.40 -7.00
N MET A 163 -4.81 -18.09 -8.12
CA MET A 163 -6.23 -18.35 -8.34
C MET A 163 -6.45 -19.18 -9.60
N TRP A 164 -7.43 -20.09 -9.54
CA TRP A 164 -7.80 -20.91 -10.68
C TRP A 164 -9.30 -21.21 -10.72
N ARG A 165 -9.81 -21.59 -11.88
CA ARG A 165 -11.20 -22.03 -12.09
C ARG A 165 -11.42 -23.44 -11.54
N LYS A 166 -11.76 -23.53 -10.25
CA LYS A 166 -12.00 -24.79 -9.55
C LYS A 166 -13.23 -25.55 -10.04
N ASP A 167 -14.16 -24.88 -10.71
CA ASP A 167 -15.29 -25.52 -11.38
C ASP A 167 -14.88 -26.28 -12.66
N ILE A 168 -13.71 -25.99 -13.23
CA ILE A 168 -13.11 -26.71 -14.36
C ILE A 168 -12.15 -27.79 -13.84
N THR A 169 -11.27 -27.43 -12.92
CA THR A 169 -10.28 -28.34 -12.32
C THR A 169 -10.40 -28.27 -10.79
N PRO A 170 -10.95 -29.27 -10.10
CA PRO A 170 -11.24 -29.17 -8.66
C PRO A 170 -10.03 -28.87 -7.77
N ASN A 171 -8.85 -29.39 -8.12
CA ASN A 171 -7.60 -29.17 -7.38
C ASN A 171 -6.73 -28.12 -8.08
N GLY A 172 -6.09 -27.25 -7.32
CA GLY A 172 -5.14 -26.26 -7.84
C GLY A 172 -3.79 -26.89 -8.25
N PRO A 173 -3.01 -26.20 -9.10
CA PRO A 173 -1.69 -26.67 -9.53
C PRO A 173 -0.65 -26.63 -8.41
N ALA A 174 0.02 -27.76 -8.16
CA ALA A 174 1.09 -27.83 -7.15
C ALA A 174 2.40 -27.16 -7.62
N SER A 175 2.58 -26.99 -8.93
CA SER A 175 3.81 -26.46 -9.53
C SER A 175 3.57 -25.59 -10.76
N TYR A 176 4.55 -24.77 -11.13
CA TYR A 176 4.51 -24.00 -12.38
C TYR A 176 4.50 -24.88 -13.64
N ASP A 177 5.00 -26.12 -13.58
CA ASP A 177 4.84 -27.09 -14.68
C ASP A 177 3.36 -27.46 -14.86
N GLU A 178 2.63 -27.68 -13.76
CA GLU A 178 1.19 -27.92 -13.79
C GLU A 178 0.41 -26.66 -14.20
N VAL A 179 0.84 -25.47 -13.76
CA VAL A 179 0.28 -24.19 -14.23
C VAL A 179 0.34 -24.15 -15.75
N LEU A 180 1.51 -24.36 -16.36
CA LEU A 180 1.65 -24.29 -17.82
C LEU A 180 0.88 -25.40 -18.54
N ALA A 181 0.90 -26.63 -18.02
CA ALA A 181 0.15 -27.75 -18.61
C ALA A 181 -1.36 -27.48 -18.60
N ASN A 182 -1.90 -27.03 -17.47
CA ASN A 182 -3.30 -26.66 -17.33
C ASN A 182 -3.66 -25.47 -18.23
N ALA A 183 -2.81 -24.45 -18.29
CA ALA A 183 -3.02 -23.28 -19.15
C ALA A 183 -3.13 -23.70 -20.62
N LYS A 184 -2.20 -24.55 -21.10
CA LYS A 184 -2.24 -25.10 -22.47
C LYS A 184 -3.49 -25.91 -22.75
N ALA A 185 -3.94 -26.73 -21.79
CA ALA A 185 -5.13 -27.55 -21.95
C ALA A 185 -6.44 -26.74 -21.97
N GLN A 186 -6.47 -25.61 -21.25
CA GLN A 186 -7.68 -24.80 -21.11
C GLN A 186 -7.76 -23.61 -22.08
N ASN A 187 -6.64 -23.20 -22.68
CA ASN A 187 -6.60 -22.08 -23.60
C ASN A 187 -7.50 -22.32 -24.83
N LYS A 188 -8.50 -21.45 -25.02
CA LYS A 188 -9.49 -21.52 -26.10
C LYS A 188 -9.73 -20.12 -26.66
N SER A 189 -10.43 -20.04 -27.79
CA SER A 189 -10.89 -18.74 -28.32
C SER A 189 -11.71 -18.01 -27.25
N ASN A 190 -11.33 -16.76 -26.95
CA ASN A 190 -11.92 -15.91 -25.92
C ASN A 190 -11.86 -16.47 -24.48
N PHE A 191 -10.94 -17.40 -24.20
CA PHE A 191 -10.72 -17.92 -22.87
C PHE A 191 -9.23 -18.20 -22.64
N ALA A 192 -8.57 -17.31 -21.90
CA ALA A 192 -7.12 -17.38 -21.66
C ALA A 192 -6.77 -18.55 -20.72
N GLY A 193 -5.75 -19.33 -21.09
CA GLY A 193 -5.19 -20.36 -20.23
C GLY A 193 -4.48 -19.80 -19.00
N TYR A 194 -3.89 -18.62 -19.10
CA TYR A 194 -3.33 -17.84 -17.98
C TYR A 194 -3.58 -16.35 -18.23
N ILE A 195 -4.06 -15.60 -17.25
CA ILE A 195 -4.24 -14.15 -17.42
C ILE A 195 -2.98 -13.43 -16.94
N ILE A 196 -2.26 -12.74 -17.83
CA ILE A 196 -1.01 -12.03 -17.51
C ILE A 196 -1.30 -10.58 -17.09
N ARG A 197 -0.66 -10.11 -16.02
CA ARG A 197 -0.57 -8.69 -15.66
C ARG A 197 0.69 -8.09 -16.29
N GLY A 198 0.64 -7.74 -17.57
CA GLY A 198 1.83 -7.50 -18.39
C GLY A 198 2.20 -6.04 -18.65
N LYS A 199 1.45 -5.07 -18.12
CA LYS A 199 1.75 -3.65 -18.28
C LYS A 199 3.13 -3.29 -17.72
N ALA A 200 3.87 -2.45 -18.44
CA ALA A 200 5.24 -2.07 -18.07
C ALA A 200 5.31 -1.45 -16.66
N THR A 201 6.47 -1.59 -16.01
CA THR A 201 6.81 -1.17 -14.62
C THR A 201 6.33 -2.16 -13.54
N ASN A 202 5.69 -1.70 -12.47
CA ASN A 202 5.21 -2.54 -11.36
C ASN A 202 4.33 -3.73 -11.82
N PRO A 203 3.40 -3.59 -12.78
CA PRO A 203 2.45 -4.67 -13.07
C PRO A 203 3.12 -5.97 -13.54
N VAL A 204 3.99 -5.89 -14.56
CA VAL A 204 4.74 -7.06 -15.05
C VAL A 204 5.76 -7.57 -14.04
N VAL A 205 6.32 -6.69 -13.19
CA VAL A 205 7.24 -7.11 -12.13
C VAL A 205 6.50 -7.91 -11.07
N ALA A 206 5.26 -7.54 -10.73
CA ALA A 206 4.43 -8.26 -9.78
C ALA A 206 4.10 -9.67 -10.27
N ASP A 207 3.72 -9.85 -11.54
CA ASP A 207 3.46 -11.18 -12.11
C ASP A 207 4.76 -12.01 -12.24
N PHE A 208 5.90 -11.35 -12.45
CA PHE A 208 7.18 -12.00 -12.72
C PHE A 208 7.96 -12.43 -11.47
N LEU A 209 8.02 -11.61 -10.40
CA LEU A 209 8.87 -11.92 -9.24
C LEU A 209 8.50 -13.23 -8.52
N PRO A 210 7.22 -13.58 -8.33
CA PRO A 210 6.84 -14.90 -7.82
C PRO A 210 7.39 -16.05 -8.66
N ILE A 211 7.37 -15.90 -9.99
CA ILE A 211 7.95 -16.88 -10.93
C ILE A 211 9.47 -16.91 -10.75
N LEU A 212 10.13 -15.76 -10.75
CA LEU A 212 11.59 -15.64 -10.60
C LEU A 212 12.09 -16.36 -9.34
N TRP A 213 11.50 -16.06 -8.19
CA TRP A 213 11.90 -16.66 -6.91
C TRP A 213 11.55 -18.14 -6.83
N SER A 214 10.39 -18.55 -7.39
CA SER A 214 10.02 -19.96 -7.47
C SER A 214 10.97 -20.75 -8.40
N PHE A 215 11.58 -20.09 -9.38
CA PHE A 215 12.62 -20.66 -10.26
C PHE A 215 14.03 -20.59 -9.66
N GLY A 216 14.20 -19.92 -8.51
CA GLY A 216 15.46 -19.81 -7.78
C GLY A 216 16.37 -18.68 -8.28
N GLY A 217 15.84 -17.73 -9.05
CA GLY A 217 16.53 -16.47 -9.35
C GLY A 217 16.18 -15.37 -8.35
N ASP A 218 16.91 -14.26 -8.39
CA ASP A 218 16.63 -13.05 -7.63
C ASP A 218 17.21 -11.82 -8.36
N VAL A 219 16.85 -10.61 -7.92
CA VAL A 219 17.33 -9.36 -8.55
C VAL A 219 18.65 -8.89 -7.91
N PHE A 220 18.73 -8.93 -6.57
CA PHE A 220 19.90 -8.49 -5.80
C PHE A 220 20.28 -9.53 -4.75
N ASP A 221 21.57 -9.61 -4.40
CA ASP A 221 22.01 -10.31 -3.19
C ASP A 221 21.91 -9.43 -1.93
N GLU A 222 22.25 -9.99 -0.77
CA GLU A 222 22.24 -9.29 0.53
C GLU A 222 23.18 -8.06 0.58
N ASN A 223 24.13 -7.96 -0.35
CA ASN A 223 25.10 -6.88 -0.44
C ASN A 223 24.73 -5.82 -1.50
N TRP A 224 23.52 -5.88 -2.08
CA TRP A 224 23.06 -5.04 -3.20
C TRP A 224 23.79 -5.27 -4.54
N ASN A 225 24.49 -6.39 -4.71
CA ASN A 225 25.00 -6.75 -6.04
C ASN A 225 23.86 -7.25 -6.92
N VAL A 226 23.83 -6.85 -8.19
CA VAL A 226 22.87 -7.38 -9.17
C VAL A 226 23.21 -8.84 -9.47
N VAL A 227 22.29 -9.76 -9.21
CA VAL A 227 22.46 -11.20 -9.45
C VAL A 227 21.50 -11.76 -10.50
N PHE A 228 20.74 -10.88 -11.16
CA PHE A 228 19.70 -11.25 -12.11
C PHE A 228 20.21 -12.00 -13.36
N ASP A 229 21.44 -11.75 -13.81
CA ASP A 229 22.00 -12.37 -15.01
C ASP A 229 22.50 -13.80 -14.73
N ASN A 230 21.58 -14.75 -14.68
CA ASN A 230 21.88 -16.18 -14.46
C ASN A 230 20.87 -17.10 -15.17
N ALA A 231 21.15 -18.41 -15.15
CA ALA A 231 20.35 -19.41 -15.85
C ALA A 231 18.92 -19.56 -15.29
N GLN A 232 18.74 -19.43 -13.98
CA GLN A 232 17.45 -19.51 -13.29
C GLN A 232 16.54 -18.34 -13.68
N SER A 233 17.08 -17.12 -13.64
CA SER A 233 16.38 -15.91 -14.08
C SER A 233 16.01 -15.98 -15.55
N LEU A 234 16.93 -16.44 -16.42
CA LEU A 234 16.64 -16.62 -17.84
C LEU A 234 15.52 -17.65 -18.07
N ALA A 235 15.48 -18.73 -17.29
CA ALA A 235 14.41 -19.72 -17.36
C ALA A 235 13.06 -19.12 -16.93
N ALA A 236 13.03 -18.34 -15.84
CA ALA A 236 11.82 -17.65 -15.38
C ALA A 236 11.32 -16.64 -16.42
N VAL A 237 12.21 -15.83 -17.02
CA VAL A 237 11.85 -14.87 -18.07
C VAL A 237 11.24 -15.60 -19.25
N LYS A 238 11.88 -16.67 -19.75
CA LYS A 238 11.36 -17.48 -20.86
C LYS A 238 9.99 -18.08 -20.54
N PHE A 239 9.80 -18.55 -19.31
CA PHE A 239 8.52 -19.12 -18.87
C PHE A 239 7.39 -18.09 -18.95
N LEU A 240 7.60 -16.85 -18.47
CA LEU A 240 6.59 -15.81 -18.60
C LEU A 240 6.41 -15.34 -20.06
N VAL A 241 7.49 -14.95 -20.74
CA VAL A 241 7.41 -14.23 -22.02
C VAL A 241 7.18 -15.14 -23.25
N ASN A 242 7.52 -16.42 -23.16
CA ASN A 242 7.26 -17.40 -24.22
C ASN A 242 6.09 -18.31 -23.84
N ASP A 243 6.20 -19.03 -22.72
CA ASP A 243 5.30 -20.13 -22.42
C ASP A 243 3.92 -19.66 -21.95
N LEU A 244 3.85 -18.84 -20.90
CA LEU A 244 2.58 -18.30 -20.41
C LEU A 244 1.98 -17.30 -21.40
N LYS A 245 2.80 -16.43 -22.00
CA LYS A 245 2.32 -15.46 -22.99
C LYS A 245 1.66 -16.13 -24.21
N ALA A 246 2.10 -17.31 -24.61
CA ALA A 246 1.49 -18.05 -25.72
C ALA A 246 0.06 -18.55 -25.43
N VAL A 247 -0.34 -18.59 -24.16
CA VAL A 247 -1.66 -19.03 -23.69
C VAL A 247 -2.41 -17.91 -22.94
N ALA A 248 -1.97 -16.66 -23.12
CA ALA A 248 -2.52 -15.49 -22.47
C ALA A 248 -3.72 -14.90 -23.20
N GLN A 249 -4.41 -13.98 -22.53
CA GLN A 249 -5.41 -13.12 -23.14
C GLN A 249 -4.83 -12.27 -24.27
N ALA A 250 -5.68 -11.71 -25.13
CA ALA A 250 -5.24 -10.78 -26.15
C ALA A 250 -4.59 -9.54 -25.51
N ASP A 251 -3.48 -9.09 -26.10
CA ASP A 251 -2.71 -7.92 -25.66
C ASP A 251 -2.36 -7.89 -24.16
N PRO A 252 -1.66 -8.92 -23.63
CA PRO A 252 -1.35 -8.98 -22.20
C PRO A 252 -0.45 -7.82 -21.72
N ALA A 253 0.25 -7.15 -22.63
CA ALA A 253 1.15 -6.04 -22.33
C ALA A 253 0.42 -4.73 -21.96
N SER A 254 -0.90 -4.64 -22.16
CA SER A 254 -1.70 -3.49 -21.71
C SER A 254 -2.46 -3.74 -20.41
N SER A 255 -2.46 -4.99 -19.92
CA SER A 255 -3.24 -5.42 -18.75
C SER A 255 -2.54 -5.09 -17.43
N ASP A 256 -3.22 -4.35 -16.55
CA ASP A 256 -2.86 -4.20 -15.14
C ASP A 256 -3.75 -5.10 -14.26
N ALA A 257 -3.69 -4.91 -12.94
CA ALA A 257 -4.46 -5.66 -11.94
C ALA A 257 -5.97 -5.60 -12.23
N ALA A 258 -6.52 -4.40 -12.46
CA ALA A 258 -7.94 -4.20 -12.72
C ALA A 258 -8.43 -4.94 -13.99
N GLU A 259 -7.64 -4.94 -15.07
CA GLU A 259 -7.97 -5.71 -16.28
C GLU A 259 -7.91 -7.22 -16.04
N ARG A 260 -6.91 -7.70 -15.30
CA ARG A 260 -6.76 -9.12 -14.96
C ARG A 260 -7.89 -9.61 -14.07
N ASP A 261 -8.26 -8.83 -13.05
CA ASP A 261 -9.38 -9.12 -12.16
C ASP A 261 -10.70 -9.16 -12.92
N LYS A 262 -10.93 -8.17 -13.78
CA LYS A 262 -12.13 -8.12 -14.63
C LYS A 262 -12.21 -9.32 -15.57
N ALA A 263 -11.09 -9.72 -16.18
CA ALA A 263 -11.06 -10.89 -17.05
C ALA A 263 -11.39 -12.17 -16.28
N MET A 264 -10.89 -12.34 -15.05
CA MET A 264 -11.27 -13.47 -14.19
C MET A 264 -12.75 -13.37 -13.77
N ALA A 265 -13.19 -12.22 -13.26
CA ALA A 265 -14.54 -11.97 -12.76
C ALA A 265 -15.62 -12.20 -13.82
N THR A 266 -15.32 -11.90 -15.09
CA THR A 266 -16.22 -12.12 -16.22
C THR A 266 -16.09 -13.51 -16.84
N GLY A 267 -15.20 -14.36 -16.32
CA GLY A 267 -15.03 -15.75 -16.73
C GLY A 267 -14.23 -15.95 -18.01
N GLN A 268 -13.38 -14.98 -18.38
CA GLN A 268 -12.57 -14.97 -19.61
C GLN A 268 -11.19 -15.63 -19.45
N GLY A 269 -10.85 -16.14 -18.27
CA GLY A 269 -9.60 -16.85 -18.07
C GLY A 269 -9.70 -17.99 -17.05
N TYR A 270 -8.70 -18.86 -17.12
CA TYR A 270 -8.62 -20.08 -16.32
C TYR A 270 -7.90 -19.88 -14.98
N GLN A 271 -6.74 -19.22 -14.98
CA GLN A 271 -5.93 -19.04 -13.77
C GLN A 271 -5.03 -17.80 -13.91
N SER A 272 -4.54 -17.29 -12.79
CA SER A 272 -3.60 -16.16 -12.70
C SER A 272 -3.11 -16.05 -11.25
N SER A 273 -2.13 -15.19 -11.00
CA SER A 273 -1.86 -14.70 -9.65
C SER A 273 -2.93 -13.70 -9.20
N THR A 274 -3.03 -13.43 -7.89
CA THR A 274 -3.95 -12.44 -7.32
C THR A 274 -3.51 -11.90 -5.99
N TRP A 275 -3.85 -10.64 -5.72
CA TRP A 275 -3.78 -10.08 -4.38
C TRP A 275 -5.01 -10.49 -3.56
N PRO A 276 -4.84 -10.84 -2.27
CA PRO A 276 -5.97 -11.13 -1.38
C PRO A 276 -7.02 -10.02 -1.32
N GLY A 277 -6.59 -8.75 -1.32
CA GLY A 277 -7.50 -7.59 -1.31
C GLY A 277 -8.46 -7.49 -2.49
N GLU A 278 -8.15 -8.14 -3.63
CA GLU A 278 -8.96 -8.14 -4.84
C GLU A 278 -10.00 -9.27 -4.85
N ILE A 279 -9.80 -10.31 -4.04
CA ILE A 279 -10.59 -11.55 -4.10
C ILE A 279 -12.08 -11.25 -3.92
N ASN A 280 -12.46 -10.58 -2.83
CA ASN A 280 -13.87 -10.33 -2.50
C ASN A 280 -14.42 -9.05 -3.12
N THR A 281 -13.56 -8.13 -3.56
CA THR A 281 -13.92 -6.81 -4.05
C THR A 281 -14.01 -6.76 -5.57
N ALA A 282 -13.09 -7.41 -6.27
CA ALA A 282 -13.00 -7.42 -7.73
C ALA A 282 -13.35 -8.78 -8.33
N VAL A 283 -12.65 -9.86 -7.94
CA VAL A 283 -12.80 -11.19 -8.58
C VAL A 283 -14.17 -11.81 -8.26
N LEU A 284 -14.56 -11.82 -6.98
CA LEU A 284 -15.82 -12.36 -6.47
C LEU A 284 -16.84 -11.25 -6.14
N GLY A 285 -16.53 -10.01 -6.51
CA GLY A 285 -17.36 -8.84 -6.25
C GLY A 285 -18.71 -8.86 -6.98
N PRO A 286 -19.56 -7.84 -6.76
CA PRO A 286 -20.86 -7.74 -7.41
C PRO A 286 -20.78 -7.84 -8.94
N GLY A 287 -21.65 -8.66 -9.53
CA GLY A 287 -21.71 -8.85 -10.99
C GLY A 287 -20.72 -9.88 -11.55
N THR A 288 -19.89 -10.51 -10.72
CA THR A 288 -19.03 -11.62 -11.13
C THR A 288 -19.82 -12.81 -11.70
N THR A 289 -19.29 -13.45 -12.73
CA THR A 289 -19.83 -14.68 -13.32
C THR A 289 -19.15 -15.95 -12.76
N VAL A 290 -18.12 -15.75 -11.92
CA VAL A 290 -17.29 -16.81 -11.34
C VAL A 290 -17.47 -16.96 -9.82
N LYS A 291 -18.56 -16.45 -9.26
CA LYS A 291 -18.93 -16.70 -7.85
C LYS A 291 -18.93 -18.20 -7.55
N ASP A 292 -18.26 -18.59 -6.47
CA ASP A 292 -18.07 -19.98 -6.03
C ASP A 292 -17.34 -20.90 -7.02
N LYS A 293 -16.81 -20.37 -8.13
CA LYS A 293 -16.12 -21.10 -9.20
C LYS A 293 -14.61 -20.93 -9.19
N VAL A 294 -14.07 -20.08 -8.32
CA VAL A 294 -12.64 -19.82 -8.18
C VAL A 294 -12.10 -20.47 -6.91
N GLY A 295 -10.96 -21.14 -7.03
CA GLY A 295 -10.12 -21.61 -5.93
C GLY A 295 -8.94 -20.68 -5.73
N PHE A 296 -8.41 -20.63 -4.51
CA PHE A 296 -7.27 -19.82 -4.13
C PHE A 296 -6.29 -20.65 -3.30
N GLU A 297 -5.01 -20.52 -3.57
CA GLU A 297 -3.93 -21.24 -2.88
C GLU A 297 -2.65 -20.38 -2.84
N PRO A 298 -1.64 -20.75 -2.02
CA PRO A 298 -0.31 -20.12 -2.13
C PRO A 298 0.28 -20.29 -3.54
N ILE A 299 1.21 -19.41 -3.93
CA ILE A 299 1.90 -19.51 -5.23
C ILE A 299 2.47 -20.92 -5.45
N PRO A 300 2.26 -21.54 -6.63
CA PRO A 300 2.77 -22.87 -6.95
C PRO A 300 4.29 -22.95 -6.89
N LYS A 301 4.81 -24.15 -6.62
CA LYS A 301 6.25 -24.37 -6.55
C LYS A 301 6.90 -24.29 -7.93
N GLY A 302 8.09 -23.71 -8.00
CA GLY A 302 8.93 -23.81 -9.20
C GLY A 302 10.10 -24.79 -9.01
N PRO A 303 11.05 -24.81 -9.95
CA PRO A 303 12.26 -25.64 -9.88
C PRO A 303 13.12 -25.47 -8.62
N SER A 304 12.98 -24.37 -7.87
CA SER A 304 13.67 -24.21 -6.58
C SER A 304 13.11 -25.11 -5.47
N GLY A 305 11.94 -25.71 -5.68
CA GLY A 305 11.17 -26.43 -4.68
C GLY A 305 10.26 -25.55 -3.82
N ASN A 306 10.36 -24.22 -3.98
CA ASN A 306 9.56 -23.23 -3.25
C ASN A 306 8.52 -22.59 -4.17
N GLY A 307 7.39 -22.19 -3.58
CA GLY A 307 6.42 -21.28 -4.16
C GLY A 307 6.41 -20.01 -3.33
N VAL A 308 6.73 -18.88 -3.95
CA VAL A 308 7.01 -17.63 -3.24
C VAL A 308 6.05 -16.55 -3.72
N GLY A 309 5.13 -16.14 -2.84
CA GLY A 309 4.26 -14.98 -3.09
C GLY A 309 5.02 -13.68 -2.85
N MET A 310 4.77 -12.69 -3.71
CA MET A 310 5.26 -11.34 -3.48
C MET A 310 4.50 -10.70 -2.33
N MET A 311 5.19 -9.96 -1.47
CA MET A 311 4.51 -9.04 -0.55
C MET A 311 4.16 -7.76 -1.31
N GLY A 312 2.94 -7.26 -1.14
CA GLY A 312 2.51 -6.00 -1.71
C GLY A 312 1.69 -5.24 -0.67
N ASN A 313 2.12 -4.04 -0.30
CA ASN A 313 1.51 -3.31 0.81
C ASN A 313 1.27 -1.86 0.43
N TRP A 314 0.07 -1.38 0.76
CA TRP A 314 -0.21 0.04 0.76
C TRP A 314 -0.16 0.59 2.17
N MET A 315 0.60 1.66 2.33
CA MET A 315 0.80 2.34 3.60
C MET A 315 0.23 3.74 3.57
N LEU A 316 -0.11 4.26 4.74
CA LEU A 316 -0.45 5.65 4.95
C LEU A 316 0.71 6.34 5.69
N GLY A 317 1.26 7.40 5.08
CA GLY A 317 2.29 8.25 5.66
C GLY A 317 1.85 9.70 5.73
N ILE A 318 2.53 10.50 6.56
CA ILE A 318 2.23 11.93 6.74
C ILE A 318 3.37 12.74 6.09
N PRO A 319 3.11 13.52 5.03
CA PRO A 319 4.13 14.41 4.47
C PRO A 319 4.54 15.46 5.50
N LYS A 320 5.84 15.77 5.63
CA LYS A 320 6.36 16.83 6.54
C LYS A 320 5.76 18.20 6.26
N ALA A 321 5.38 18.46 5.01
CA ALA A 321 4.76 19.71 4.59
C ALA A 321 3.34 19.91 5.16
N SER A 322 2.65 18.83 5.53
CA SER A 322 1.28 18.85 6.08
C SER A 322 1.17 19.82 7.25
N LYS A 323 0.09 20.60 7.26
CA LYS A 323 -0.24 21.55 8.33
C LYS A 323 -1.08 20.91 9.44
N ASN A 324 -1.58 19.69 9.21
CA ASN A 324 -2.47 18.97 10.13
C ASN A 324 -1.81 17.69 10.67
N GLN A 325 -0.50 17.70 10.94
CA GLN A 325 0.30 16.52 11.37
C GLN A 325 -0.38 15.70 12.48
N GLN A 326 -0.80 16.36 13.56
CA GLN A 326 -1.41 15.64 14.69
C GLN A 326 -2.78 15.07 14.34
N ALA A 327 -3.65 15.84 13.66
CA ALA A 327 -4.96 15.34 13.24
C ALA A 327 -4.86 14.16 12.25
N ALA A 328 -3.84 14.18 11.38
CA ALA A 328 -3.51 13.08 10.48
C ALA A 328 -3.03 11.84 11.25
N ALA A 329 -2.18 12.02 12.27
CA ALA A 329 -1.75 10.93 13.14
C ALA A 329 -2.89 10.36 13.99
N ASP A 330 -3.80 11.21 14.49
CA ASP A 330 -4.99 10.78 15.23
C ASP A 330 -5.91 9.93 14.35
N PHE A 331 -6.05 10.28 13.06
CA PHE A 331 -6.78 9.47 12.09
C PHE A 331 -6.12 8.10 11.87
N ILE A 332 -4.79 8.05 11.67
CA ILE A 332 -4.04 6.79 11.57
C ILE A 332 -4.25 5.94 12.83
N ASN A 333 -4.05 6.52 14.03
CA ASN A 333 -4.25 5.81 15.30
C ASN A 333 -5.66 5.24 15.43
N TRP A 334 -6.68 6.01 15.04
CA TRP A 334 -8.06 5.53 15.06
C TRP A 334 -8.29 4.38 14.06
N MET A 335 -7.72 4.49 12.85
CA MET A 335 -7.78 3.42 11.85
C MET A 335 -7.18 2.12 12.37
N LEU A 336 -6.08 2.18 13.12
CA LEU A 336 -5.37 1.01 13.63
C LEU A 336 -6.05 0.32 14.82
N GLN A 337 -7.13 0.91 15.36
CA GLN A 337 -7.90 0.24 16.40
C GLN A 337 -8.56 -1.02 15.85
N LYS A 338 -8.52 -2.11 16.63
CA LYS A 338 -9.10 -3.41 16.30
C LYS A 338 -10.51 -3.32 15.73
N ASP A 339 -11.42 -2.61 16.42
CA ASP A 339 -12.81 -2.49 15.99
C ASP A 339 -12.94 -1.75 14.66
N THR A 340 -12.07 -0.77 14.41
CA THR A 340 -12.03 -0.03 13.13
C THR A 340 -11.55 -0.92 11.99
N GLN A 341 -10.53 -1.76 12.22
CA GLN A 341 -10.00 -2.71 11.23
C GLN A 341 -10.99 -3.84 10.89
N MET A 342 -11.94 -4.14 11.78
CA MET A 342 -12.95 -5.18 11.59
C MET A 342 -14.26 -4.69 10.94
N THR A 343 -14.37 -3.39 10.64
CA THR A 343 -15.55 -2.78 10.01
C THR A 343 -15.55 -2.98 8.51
#